data_AF-A0A523VEI3-F1
#
_entry.id   AF-A0A523VEI3-F1
#
_cell.length_a   1.000
_cell.length_b   1.000
_cell.length_c   1.000
_cell.angle_alpha   90.00
_cell.angle_beta   90.00
_cell.angle_gamma   90.00
#
_symmetry.space_group_name_H-M   'P 1'
#
loop_
_entity.id
_entity.type
_entity.pdbx_description
1 polymer ?
#
loop_
_entity_poly.entity_id
_entity_poly.type
_entity_poly.pdbx_seq_one_letter_code
_entity_poly.pdbx_strand_id
1 'polypeptide(L)'
;MNILDLIIVGVIAFFVIRGIFRGFFREISSLAGIIFGFLIGNHYHPQMATLIKPYIPLEKSLSLISFIILFFLVFFFFSLLGILFHHLFKRLFIGWFDRSLGIGLALVKGIIVSYLLIVLLTFFMPSKSPLIAHSRAARLVIVSYQSMSRLISPDLYQTWKKKISKESKKVGKAISESKEAVKNLPEILPDRKE
;
A
#
# COMPACT_ATOMS: atom_id res chain seq x y z
N MET A 1 13.73 5.76 -23.03
CA MET A 1 13.31 5.21 -21.72
C MET A 1 11.80 5.24 -21.70
N ASN A 2 11.17 4.20 -21.17
CA ASN A 2 9.71 4.10 -21.16
C ASN A 2 9.10 5.10 -20.15
N ILE A 3 7.87 5.54 -20.37
CA ILE A 3 7.16 6.46 -19.45
C ILE A 3 7.09 5.87 -18.04
N LEU A 4 6.93 4.55 -17.93
CA LEU A 4 7.00 3.82 -16.67
C LEU A 4 8.35 3.94 -15.97
N ASP A 5 9.45 3.80 -16.72
CA ASP A 5 10.80 3.95 -16.15
C ASP A 5 11.02 5.40 -15.66
N LEU A 6 10.49 6.40 -16.37
CA LEU A 6 10.58 7.81 -15.96
C LEU A 6 9.80 8.09 -14.66
N ILE A 7 8.59 7.52 -14.54
CA ILE A 7 7.77 7.63 -13.31
C ILE A 7 8.50 6.98 -12.12
N ILE A 8 9.06 5.79 -12.31
CA ILE A 8 9.79 5.06 -11.26
C ILE A 8 11.02 5.84 -10.81
N VAL A 9 11.83 6.32 -11.75
CA VAL A 9 13.00 7.15 -11.45
C VAL A 9 12.58 8.42 -10.73
N GLY A 10 11.49 9.07 -11.17
CA GLY A 10 10.94 10.25 -10.50
C GLY A 10 10.51 9.99 -9.07
N VAL A 11 9.83 8.87 -8.80
CA VAL A 11 9.41 8.48 -7.45
C VAL A 11 10.62 8.19 -6.57
N ILE A 12 11.59 7.40 -7.04
CA ILE A 12 12.81 7.10 -6.29
C ILE A 12 13.58 8.39 -6.01
N ALA A 13 13.81 9.22 -7.02
CA ALA A 13 14.49 10.50 -6.86
C ALA A 13 13.77 11.39 -5.84
N PHE A 14 12.44 11.48 -5.89
CA PHE A 14 11.65 12.22 -4.91
C PHE A 14 11.86 11.71 -3.48
N PHE A 15 11.81 10.39 -3.27
CA PHE A 15 12.06 9.82 -1.94
C PHE A 15 13.49 10.07 -1.47
N VAL A 16 14.49 9.90 -2.34
CA VAL A 16 15.90 10.18 -2.04
C VAL A 16 16.11 11.63 -1.65
N ILE A 17 15.64 12.57 -2.47
CA ILE A 17 15.73 14.01 -2.21
C ILE A 17 15.06 14.33 -0.87
N ARG A 18 13.87 13.79 -0.62
CA ARG A 18 13.16 13.98 0.65
C ARG A 18 13.94 13.39 1.84
N GLY A 19 14.61 12.25 1.65
CA GLY A 19 15.47 11.60 2.64
C GLY A 19 16.68 12.45 3.01
N ILE A 20 17.31 13.10 2.02
CA ILE A 20 18.42 14.04 2.23
C ILE A 20 17.98 15.18 3.16
N PHE A 21 16.77 15.73 2.94
CA PHE A 21 16.26 16.86 3.72
C PHE A 21 15.74 16.46 5.11
N ARG A 22 15.24 15.23 5.28
CA ARG A 22 14.67 14.77 6.57
C ARG A 22 15.70 14.22 7.55
N GLY A 23 16.80 13.62 7.08
CA GLY A 23 17.77 12.96 7.95
C GLY A 23 17.35 11.57 8.41
N PHE A 24 18.28 10.80 8.97
CA PHE A 24 18.14 9.38 9.30
C PHE A 24 17.09 9.11 10.38
N PHE A 25 17.17 9.82 11.51
CA PHE A 25 16.27 9.58 12.65
C PHE A 25 14.80 9.78 12.28
N ARG A 26 14.50 10.79 11.47
CA ARG A 26 13.12 11.04 11.00
C ARG A 26 12.63 9.93 10.08
N GLU A 27 13.52 9.36 9.25
CA GLU A 27 13.14 8.30 8.32
C GLU A 27 12.94 6.96 9.04
N ILE A 28 13.81 6.61 10.01
CA ILE A 28 13.59 5.45 10.89
C ILE A 28 12.27 5.57 11.63
N SER A 29 12.02 6.71 12.26
CA SER A 29 10.78 6.89 13.02
C SER A 29 9.54 6.86 12.13
N SER A 30 9.64 7.35 10.89
CA SER A 30 8.56 7.19 9.91
C SER A 30 8.31 5.72 9.56
N LEU A 31 9.36 4.90 9.41
CA LEU A 31 9.22 3.47 9.15
C LEU A 31 8.66 2.73 10.37
N ALA A 32 9.19 3.02 11.56
CA ALA A 32 8.69 2.49 12.82
C ALA A 32 7.21 2.84 13.02
N GLY A 33 6.81 4.08 12.75
CA GLY A 33 5.41 4.52 12.84
C GLY A 33 4.48 3.74 11.91
N ILE A 34 4.92 3.37 10.70
CA ILE A 34 4.12 2.53 9.79
C ILE A 34 4.00 1.11 10.34
N ILE A 35 5.11 0.51 10.80
CA ILE A 35 5.14 -0.87 11.30
C ILE A 35 4.31 -0.98 12.58
N PHE A 36 4.62 -0.17 13.59
CA PHE A 36 3.90 -0.16 14.86
C PHE A 36 2.47 0.32 14.69
N GLY A 37 2.21 1.31 13.83
CA GLY A 37 0.86 1.76 13.53
C GLY A 37 0.01 0.65 12.92
N PHE A 38 0.57 -0.16 12.03
CA PHE A 38 -0.13 -1.32 11.46
C PHE A 38 -0.37 -2.42 12.51
N LEU A 39 0.65 -2.77 13.31
CA LEU A 39 0.55 -3.81 14.33
C LEU A 39 -0.44 -3.43 15.45
N ILE A 40 -0.28 -2.25 16.03
CA ILE A 40 -1.14 -1.72 17.09
C ILE A 40 -2.53 -1.46 16.54
N GLY A 41 -2.62 -0.84 15.35
CA GLY A 41 -3.87 -0.66 14.62
C GLY A 41 -4.63 -1.98 14.50
N ASN A 42 -3.99 -3.02 13.97
CA ASN A 42 -4.64 -4.30 13.72
C ASN A 42 -5.08 -4.99 15.01
N HIS A 43 -4.28 -4.92 16.07
CA HIS A 43 -4.61 -5.56 17.35
C HIS A 43 -5.66 -4.80 18.16
N TYR A 44 -5.56 -3.47 18.22
CA TYR A 44 -6.35 -2.63 19.12
C TYR A 44 -7.52 -1.89 18.46
N HIS A 45 -7.76 -2.08 17.15
CA HIS A 45 -8.94 -1.52 16.48
C HIS A 45 -10.28 -1.88 17.14
N PRO A 46 -10.51 -3.06 17.77
CA PRO A 46 -11.81 -3.37 18.37
C PRO A 46 -12.08 -2.53 19.62
N GLN A 47 -11.07 -2.33 20.49
CA GLN A 47 -11.22 -1.47 21.67
C GLN A 47 -11.48 -0.02 21.25
N MET A 48 -10.78 0.42 20.20
CA MET A 48 -10.97 1.75 19.63
C MET A 48 -12.38 1.90 19.01
N ALA A 49 -12.91 0.85 18.37
CA ALA A 49 -14.28 0.85 17.85
C ALA A 49 -15.33 1.04 18.94
N THR A 50 -15.16 0.42 20.12
CA THR A 50 -16.08 0.62 21.25
C THR A 50 -16.10 2.08 21.72
N LEU A 51 -14.95 2.75 21.74
CA LEU A 51 -14.85 4.16 22.15
C LEU A 51 -15.50 5.12 21.14
N ILE A 52 -15.43 4.81 19.85
CA ILE A 52 -15.91 5.68 18.77
C ILE A 52 -17.36 5.37 18.38
N LYS A 53 -17.88 4.19 18.77
CA LYS A 53 -19.27 3.77 18.53
C LYS A 53 -20.34 4.83 18.84
N PRO A 54 -20.23 5.64 19.92
CA PRO A 54 -21.22 6.68 20.21
C PRO A 54 -21.23 7.85 19.21
N TYR A 55 -20.12 8.07 18.49
CA TYR A 55 -19.94 9.22 17.60
C TYR A 55 -20.14 8.88 16.12
N ILE A 56 -20.03 7.60 15.75
CA ILE A 56 -20.13 7.15 14.35
C ILE A 56 -21.21 6.06 14.23
N PRO A 57 -22.34 6.35 13.56
CA PRO A 57 -23.47 5.41 13.43
C PRO A 57 -23.25 4.28 12.40
N LEU A 58 -22.11 4.26 11.70
CA LEU A 58 -21.81 3.31 10.63
C LEU A 58 -21.12 2.04 11.15
N GLU A 59 -21.90 1.06 11.63
CA GLU A 59 -21.34 -0.19 12.20
C GLU A 59 -20.45 -0.98 11.22
N LYS A 60 -20.80 -1.04 9.92
CA LYS A 60 -20.02 -1.79 8.91
C LYS A 60 -18.62 -1.21 8.65
N SER A 61 -18.44 0.10 8.82
CA SER A 61 -17.15 0.77 8.56
C SER A 61 -16.41 1.10 9.85
N LEU A 62 -17.02 0.90 11.02
CA LEU A 62 -16.48 1.31 12.30
C LEU A 62 -15.12 0.67 12.59
N SER A 63 -14.96 -0.64 12.36
CA SER A 63 -13.68 -1.33 12.56
C SER A 63 -12.55 -0.77 11.67
N LEU A 64 -12.87 -0.47 10.41
CA LEU A 64 -11.90 0.12 9.48
C LEU A 64 -11.53 1.54 9.90
N ILE A 65 -12.51 2.35 10.30
CA ILE A 65 -12.30 3.72 10.76
C ILE A 65 -11.44 3.73 12.03
N SER A 66 -11.73 2.85 12.98
CA SER A 66 -10.95 2.68 14.22
C SER A 66 -9.52 2.27 13.96
N PHE A 67 -9.31 1.33 13.02
CA PHE A 67 -7.97 0.94 12.57
C PHE A 67 -7.21 2.16 11.99
N ILE A 68 -7.86 2.92 11.09
CA ILE A 68 -7.26 4.09 10.44
C ILE A 68 -6.88 5.14 11.48
N ILE A 69 -7.79 5.48 12.41
CA ILE A 69 -7.53 6.47 13.45
C ILE A 69 -6.35 6.03 14.31
N LEU A 70 -6.32 4.77 14.75
CA LEU A 70 -5.25 4.28 15.60
C LEU A 70 -3.91 4.20 14.87
N PHE A 71 -3.92 3.79 13.60
CA PHE A 71 -2.75 3.81 12.73
C PHE A 71 -2.15 5.21 12.64
N PHE A 72 -2.99 6.22 12.35
CA PHE A 72 -2.52 7.60 12.27
C PHE A 72 -2.03 8.13 13.61
N LEU A 73 -2.71 7.82 14.71
CA LEU A 73 -2.29 8.23 16.05
C LEU A 73 -0.87 7.75 16.39
N VAL A 74 -0.63 6.45 16.17
CA VAL A 74 0.70 5.85 16.38
C VAL A 74 1.73 6.40 15.40
N PHE A 75 1.36 6.53 14.13
CA PHE A 75 2.24 7.09 13.10
C PHE A 75 2.70 8.51 13.45
N PHE A 76 1.78 9.38 13.87
CA PHE A 76 2.09 10.75 14.29
C PHE A 76 2.96 10.76 15.54
N PHE A 77 2.66 9.91 16.53
CA PHE A 77 3.46 9.78 17.74
C PHE A 77 4.92 9.43 17.43
N PHE A 78 5.15 8.39 16.61
CA PHE A 78 6.51 8.03 16.19
C PHE A 78 7.15 9.12 15.33
N SER A 79 6.41 9.74 14.42
CA SER A 79 6.93 10.84 13.61
C SER A 79 7.41 12.01 14.49
N LEU A 80 6.69 12.31 15.57
CA LEU A 80 7.07 13.36 16.51
C LEU A 80 8.33 12.96 17.30
N LEU A 81 8.40 11.72 17.76
CA LEU A 81 9.61 11.16 18.38
C LEU A 81 10.83 11.26 17.44
N GLY A 82 10.67 10.98 16.16
CA GLY A 82 11.75 11.12 15.18
C GLY A 82 12.25 12.55 15.02
N ILE A 83 11.34 13.53 15.06
CA ILE A 83 11.71 14.96 15.05
C ILE A 83 12.47 15.32 16.32
N LEU A 84 12.01 14.83 17.48
CA LEU A 84 12.66 15.07 18.77
C LEU A 84 14.06 14.47 18.80
N PHE A 85 14.20 13.19 18.46
CA PHE A 85 15.49 12.51 18.38
C PHE A 85 16.43 13.20 17.40
N HIS A 86 15.93 13.58 16.22
CA HIS A 86 16.73 14.33 15.26
C HIS A 86 17.30 15.61 15.88
N HIS A 87 16.51 16.39 16.63
CA HIS A 87 17.01 17.61 17.28
C HIS A 87 18.01 17.33 18.41
N LEU A 88 17.77 16.28 19.21
CA LEU A 88 18.68 15.88 20.29
C LEU A 88 20.04 15.44 19.76
N PHE A 89 20.03 14.60 18.72
CA PHE A 89 21.22 14.01 18.13
C PHE A 89 21.91 14.89 17.09
N LYS A 90 21.27 15.97 16.62
CA LYS A 90 21.88 16.94 15.69
C LYS A 90 23.19 17.52 16.18
N ARG A 91 23.39 17.61 17.50
CA ARG A 91 24.62 18.11 18.12
C ARG A 91 25.74 17.07 18.22
N LEU A 92 25.39 15.79 18.25
CA LEU A 92 26.33 14.68 18.43
C LEU A 92 26.81 14.10 17.09
N PHE A 93 25.95 14.11 16.08
CA PHE A 93 26.30 13.63 14.75
C PHE A 93 26.76 14.78 13.88
N ILE A 94 27.90 14.60 13.20
CA ILE A 94 28.30 15.45 12.07
C ILE A 94 27.15 15.34 11.06
N GLY A 95 26.45 16.45 10.79
CA GLY A 95 25.19 16.44 10.03
C GLY A 95 25.27 15.77 8.65
N TRP A 96 26.46 15.56 8.12
CA TRP A 96 26.70 14.76 6.91
C TRP A 96 26.43 13.26 7.09
N PHE A 97 26.77 12.67 8.24
CA PHE A 97 26.53 11.26 8.52
C PHE A 97 25.03 10.96 8.66
N ASP A 98 24.28 11.77 9.42
CA ASP A 98 22.81 11.66 9.54
C ASP A 98 22.10 11.77 8.18
N ARG A 99 22.59 12.63 7.28
CA ARG A 99 22.06 12.75 5.92
C ARG A 99 22.38 11.52 5.07
N SER A 100 23.60 10.98 5.15
CA SER A 100 24.03 9.82 4.38
C SER A 100 23.22 8.56 4.70
N LEU A 101 22.96 8.30 5.99
CA LEU A 101 22.12 7.18 6.42
C LEU A 101 20.64 7.43 6.08
N GLY A 102 20.18 8.68 6.13
CA GLY A 102 18.86 9.08 5.67
C GLY A 102 18.64 8.80 4.17
N ILE A 103 19.65 9.03 3.33
CA ILE A 103 19.63 8.65 1.91
C ILE A 103 19.44 7.14 1.75
N GLY A 104 20.21 6.34 2.49
CA GLY A 104 20.12 4.87 2.41
C GLY A 104 18.72 4.35 2.76
N LEU A 105 18.13 4.83 3.85
CA LEU A 105 16.77 4.43 4.24
C LEU A 105 15.71 4.93 3.26
N ALA A 106 15.85 6.16 2.77
CA ALA A 106 14.92 6.72 1.81
C ALA A 106 15.00 6.02 0.44
N LEU A 107 16.18 5.56 0.03
CA LEU A 107 16.36 4.69 -1.13
C LEU A 107 15.58 3.39 -0.97
N VAL A 108 15.79 2.67 0.14
CA VAL A 108 15.08 1.41 0.42
C VAL A 108 13.57 1.62 0.38
N LYS A 109 13.08 2.67 1.05
CA LYS A 109 11.67 3.02 1.05
C LYS A 109 11.16 3.41 -0.34
N GLY A 110 11.93 4.20 -1.10
CA GLY A 110 11.61 4.58 -2.47
C GLY A 110 11.48 3.37 -3.39
N ILE A 111 12.37 2.38 -3.25
CA ILE A 111 12.31 1.11 -3.97
C ILE A 111 11.03 0.36 -3.60
N ILE A 112 10.72 0.20 -2.30
CA ILE A 112 9.51 -0.49 -1.83
C ILE A 112 8.25 0.18 -2.39
N VAL A 113 8.17 1.51 -2.31
CA VAL A 113 7.01 2.28 -2.80
C VAL A 113 6.91 2.18 -4.32
N SER A 114 8.03 2.23 -5.05
CA SER A 114 8.03 2.07 -6.51
C SER A 114 7.56 0.68 -6.93
N TYR A 115 7.94 -0.37 -6.21
CA TYR A 115 7.47 -1.73 -6.44
C TYR A 115 5.95 -1.84 -6.24
N LEU A 116 5.44 -1.30 -5.12
CA LEU A 116 4.01 -1.28 -4.84
C LEU A 116 3.22 -0.54 -5.93
N LEU A 117 3.76 0.57 -6.43
CA LEU A 117 3.16 1.33 -7.52
C LEU A 117 3.07 0.52 -8.82
N ILE A 118 4.13 -0.23 -9.17
CA ILE A 118 4.14 -1.11 -10.37
C ILE A 118 3.10 -2.23 -10.23
N VAL A 119 3.01 -2.85 -9.06
CA VAL A 119 2.01 -3.90 -8.79
C VAL A 119 0.60 -3.33 -8.92
N LEU A 120 0.34 -2.16 -8.32
CA LEU A 120 -0.96 -1.49 -8.40
C LEU A 120 -1.32 -1.15 -9.85
N LEU A 121 -0.38 -0.61 -10.62
CA LEU A 121 -0.60 -0.28 -12.03
C LEU A 121 -0.86 -1.53 -12.88
N THR A 122 -0.17 -2.63 -12.61
CA THR A 122 -0.39 -3.92 -13.29
C THR A 122 -1.75 -4.53 -12.93
N PHE A 123 -2.22 -4.31 -11.70
CA PHE A 123 -3.54 -4.77 -11.28
C PHE A 123 -4.68 -3.95 -11.88
N PHE A 124 -4.52 -2.62 -11.94
CA PHE A 124 -5.52 -1.71 -12.51
C PHE A 124 -5.50 -1.66 -14.04
N MET A 125 -4.38 -2.02 -14.68
CA MET A 125 -4.22 -1.98 -16.14
C MET A 125 -3.83 -3.38 -16.67
N PRO A 126 -4.75 -4.11 -17.32
CA PRO A 126 -4.46 -5.43 -17.88
C PRO A 126 -3.28 -5.38 -18.85
N SER A 127 -2.40 -6.39 -18.77
CA SER A 127 -1.10 -6.56 -19.46
C SER A 127 -1.09 -6.55 -21.01
N LYS A 128 -2.00 -5.84 -21.68
CA LYS A 128 -2.08 -5.71 -23.15
C LYS A 128 -1.71 -4.30 -23.66
N SER A 129 -1.04 -3.49 -22.85
CA SER A 129 -0.49 -2.20 -23.30
C SER A 129 1.00 -2.36 -23.67
N PRO A 130 1.45 -1.89 -24.85
CA PRO A 130 2.86 -1.95 -25.30
C PRO A 130 3.84 -1.22 -24.35
N LEU A 131 3.31 -0.45 -23.40
CA LEU A 131 4.06 0.22 -22.34
C LEU A 131 4.65 -0.74 -21.29
N ILE A 132 4.22 -2.00 -21.18
CA ILE A 132 4.78 -2.92 -20.17
C ILE A 132 5.90 -3.80 -20.76
N ALA A 133 5.83 -4.08 -22.07
CA ALA A 133 6.72 -5.02 -22.76
C ALA A 133 8.19 -4.54 -22.88
N HIS A 134 8.42 -3.22 -22.87
CA HIS A 134 9.75 -2.63 -23.07
C HIS A 134 10.42 -2.06 -21.80
N SER A 135 9.79 -2.13 -20.62
CA SER A 135 10.36 -1.53 -19.40
C SER A 135 11.43 -2.42 -18.77
N ARG A 136 12.66 -1.89 -18.63
CA ARG A 136 13.74 -2.57 -17.92
C ARG A 136 13.44 -2.73 -16.43
N ALA A 137 12.71 -1.80 -15.83
CA ALA A 137 12.26 -1.88 -14.44
C ALA A 137 11.25 -3.02 -14.22
N ALA A 138 10.34 -3.25 -15.18
CA ALA A 138 9.41 -4.38 -15.14
C ALA A 138 10.15 -5.72 -15.20
N ARG A 139 11.23 -5.81 -16.00
CA ARG A 139 12.09 -7.00 -16.04
C ARG A 139 12.84 -7.20 -14.71
N LEU A 140 13.30 -6.14 -14.05
CA LEU A 140 13.96 -6.22 -12.73
C LEU A 140 12.99 -6.71 -11.65
N VAL A 141 11.74 -6.25 -11.69
CA VAL A 141 10.63 -6.70 -10.83
C VAL A 141 10.27 -8.16 -11.09
N ILE A 142 10.27 -8.60 -12.36
CA ILE A 142 10.04 -10.01 -12.72
C ILE A 142 11.20 -10.90 -12.28
N VAL A 143 12.45 -10.43 -12.36
CA VAL A 143 13.64 -11.17 -11.89
C VAL A 143 13.69 -11.25 -10.36
N SER A 144 13.35 -10.17 -9.65
CA SER A 144 13.23 -10.20 -8.19
C SER A 144 12.08 -11.10 -7.73
N TYR A 145 10.97 -11.10 -8.45
CA TYR A 145 9.87 -12.06 -8.27
C TYR A 145 10.29 -13.50 -8.55
N GLN A 146 11.07 -13.76 -9.60
CA GLN A 146 11.58 -15.10 -9.92
C GLN A 146 12.59 -15.63 -8.89
N SER A 147 13.46 -14.77 -8.35
CA SER A 147 14.36 -15.13 -7.24
C SER A 147 13.58 -15.43 -5.96
N MET A 148 12.53 -14.67 -5.66
CA MET A 148 11.63 -14.93 -4.53
C MET A 148 10.80 -16.21 -4.75
N SER A 149 10.41 -16.52 -5.98
CA SER A 149 9.63 -17.72 -6.33
C SER A 149 10.41 -19.03 -6.19
N ARG A 150 11.74 -18.99 -6.06
CA ARG A 150 12.54 -20.18 -5.72
C ARG A 150 12.44 -20.56 -4.24
N LEU A 151 12.05 -19.62 -3.38
CA LEU A 151 11.79 -19.85 -1.96
C LEU A 151 10.33 -20.21 -1.68
N ILE A 152 9.43 -19.94 -2.65
CA ILE A 152 8.01 -20.31 -2.57
C ILE A 152 7.86 -21.68 -3.26
N SER A 153 7.74 -22.74 -2.47
CA SER A 153 7.52 -24.09 -2.99
C SER A 153 6.41 -24.14 -4.05
N PRO A 154 6.56 -24.96 -5.13
CA PRO A 154 5.60 -25.06 -6.23
C PRO A 154 4.17 -25.40 -5.78
N ASP A 155 4.01 -26.01 -4.61
CA ASP A 155 2.71 -26.36 -4.01
C ASP A 155 1.85 -25.14 -3.64
N LEU A 156 2.48 -24.03 -3.21
CA LEU A 156 1.75 -22.82 -2.81
C LEU A 156 1.12 -22.13 -4.04
N TYR A 157 1.84 -22.13 -5.17
CA TYR A 157 1.34 -21.55 -6.42
C TYR A 157 0.12 -22.32 -6.94
N GLN A 158 0.15 -23.65 -6.92
CA GLN A 158 -0.96 -24.49 -7.36
C GLN A 158 -2.19 -24.32 -6.46
N THR A 159 -1.98 -24.23 -5.14
CA THR A 159 -3.07 -24.06 -4.16
C THR A 159 -3.75 -22.70 -4.30
N TRP A 160 -2.95 -21.63 -4.46
CA TRP A 160 -3.46 -20.28 -4.68
C TRP A 160 -4.20 -20.13 -6.01
N LYS A 161 -3.63 -20.66 -7.11
CA LYS A 161 -4.27 -20.64 -8.44
C LYS A 161 -5.61 -21.37 -8.45
N LYS A 162 -5.70 -22.54 -7.81
CA LYS A 162 -6.96 -23.28 -7.65
C LYS A 162 -8.00 -22.47 -6.87
N LYS A 163 -7.59 -21.82 -5.77
CA LYS A 163 -8.49 -21.03 -4.92
C LYS A 163 -9.03 -19.81 -5.66
N ILE A 164 -8.17 -19.04 -6.34
CA ILE A 164 -8.55 -17.86 -7.12
C ILE A 164 -9.45 -18.25 -8.30
N SER A 165 -9.13 -19.33 -9.02
CA SER A 165 -9.98 -19.85 -10.09
C SER A 165 -11.39 -20.18 -9.58
N LYS A 166 -11.48 -20.87 -8.43
CA LYS A 166 -12.76 -21.27 -7.82
C LYS A 166 -13.58 -20.06 -7.39
N GLU A 167 -12.95 -19.08 -6.73
CA GLU A 167 -13.56 -17.80 -6.34
C GLU A 167 -14.05 -17.02 -7.56
N SER A 168 -13.23 -16.89 -8.62
CA SER A 168 -13.59 -16.16 -9.84
C SER A 168 -14.81 -16.77 -10.55
N LYS A 169 -14.91 -18.10 -10.61
CA LYS A 169 -16.08 -18.80 -11.18
C LYS A 169 -17.34 -18.56 -10.34
N LYS A 170 -17.21 -18.56 -9.01
CA LYS A 170 -18.33 -18.32 -8.10
C LYS A 170 -18.85 -16.89 -8.23
N VAL A 171 -17.95 -15.91 -8.31
CA VAL A 171 -18.29 -14.49 -8.53
C VAL A 171 -18.91 -14.29 -9.92
N GLY A 172 -18.34 -14.91 -10.96
CA GLY A 172 -18.91 -14.85 -12.32
C GLY A 172 -20.34 -15.39 -12.38
N LYS A 173 -20.63 -16.49 -11.67
CA LYS A 173 -21.97 -17.08 -11.57
C LYS A 173 -22.94 -16.17 -10.80
N ALA A 174 -22.51 -15.59 -9.69
CA ALA A 174 -23.32 -14.64 -8.93
C ALA A 174 -23.63 -13.35 -9.74
N ILE A 175 -22.67 -12.90 -10.56
CA ILE A 175 -22.86 -11.75 -11.46
C ILE A 175 -23.84 -12.10 -12.59
N SER A 176 -23.79 -13.31 -13.16
CA SER A 176 -24.78 -13.71 -14.17
C SER A 176 -26.18 -13.86 -13.58
N GLU A 177 -26.31 -14.47 -12.40
CA GLU A 177 -27.59 -14.65 -11.71
C GLU A 177 -28.21 -13.30 -11.31
N SER A 178 -27.40 -12.36 -10.80
CA SER A 178 -27.88 -11.01 -10.49
C SER A 178 -28.25 -10.23 -11.76
N LYS A 179 -27.51 -10.35 -12.86
CA LYS A 179 -27.85 -9.70 -14.13
C LYS A 179 -29.15 -10.24 -14.73
N GLU A 180 -29.44 -11.52 -14.54
CA GLU A 180 -30.67 -12.17 -14.98
C GLU A 180 -31.86 -11.81 -14.08
N ALA A 181 -31.66 -11.74 -12.76
CA ALA A 181 -32.66 -11.25 -11.80
C ALA A 181 -33.03 -9.77 -12.04
N VAL A 182 -32.05 -8.93 -12.41
CA VAL A 182 -32.28 -7.52 -12.79
C VAL A 182 -33.04 -7.41 -14.11
N LYS A 183 -32.84 -8.33 -15.06
CA LYS A 183 -33.58 -8.35 -16.33
C LYS A 183 -35.04 -8.78 -16.15
N ASN A 184 -35.34 -9.54 -15.10
CA ASN A 184 -36.68 -10.05 -14.78
C ASN A 184 -37.45 -9.19 -13.76
N LEU A 185 -36.88 -8.06 -13.31
CA LEU A 185 -37.59 -7.10 -12.47
C LEU A 185 -38.67 -6.40 -13.34
N PRO A 186 -39.94 -6.37 -12.91
CA PRO A 186 -40.96 -5.60 -13.62
C PRO A 186 -40.54 -4.13 -13.67
N GLU A 187 -40.68 -3.53 -14.85
CA GLU A 187 -40.34 -2.13 -15.14
C GLU A 187 -41.27 -1.20 -14.35
N ILE A 188 -40.97 -1.00 -13.07
CA ILE A 188 -41.66 -0.08 -12.17
C ILE A 188 -40.65 1.02 -11.82
N LEU A 189 -40.31 1.84 -12.81
CA LEU A 189 -39.78 3.18 -12.53
C LEU A 189 -40.86 4.16 -12.98
N PRO A 190 -41.40 5.00 -12.08
CA PRO A 190 -42.27 6.09 -12.50
C PRO A 190 -41.47 7.00 -13.43
N ASP A 191 -42.03 7.26 -14.60
CA ASP A 191 -41.57 8.23 -15.58
C ASP A 191 -41.37 9.56 -14.84
N ARG A 192 -40.11 9.90 -14.53
CA ARG A 192 -39.77 11.23 -14.04
C ARG A 192 -39.84 12.17 -15.25
N LYS A 193 -41.06 12.55 -15.60
CA LYS A 193 -41.35 13.79 -16.30
C LYS A 193 -41.31 14.95 -15.32
N GLU A 194 -40.80 16.05 -15.87
CA GLU A 194 -40.60 17.40 -15.31
C GLU A 194 -39.27 17.62 -14.57
#